data_AF-F3KHK0-F1
#
_entry.id   AF-F3KHK0-F1
#
_cell.length_a   1.000
_cell.length_b   1.000
_cell.length_c   1.000
_cell.angle_alpha   90.00
_cell.angle_beta   90.00
_cell.angle_gamma   90.00
#
_symmetry.space_group_name_H-M   'P 1'
#
loop_
_entity.id
_entity.type
_entity.pdbx_description
1 polymer ?
#
loop_
_entity_poly.entity_id
_entity_poly.type
_entity_poly.pdbx_seq_one_letter_code
_entity_poly.pdbx_strand_id
1 'polypeptide(L)'
;MEGLKPFAALELEGRDIYIREGCTTCHSQMIRPFRSETERYGHYSVAGESVYEHPFLWGSKRTGPDLARVGGRYSDEWHRAHLYNPRDVVPESNMPKFPWLFTAKLDGKYTAKKMEALRAVGVPYTDEDIAGASKAVKGKTEIDALVAYLQQLGTVIQTKR
;
A
#
# COMPACT_ATOMS: atom_id res chain seq x y z
N MET A 1 -7.37 -16.96 -0.55
CA MET A 1 -8.43 -16.26 -1.31
C MET A 1 -8.09 -16.44 -2.78
N GLU A 2 -9.07 -16.82 -3.60
CA GLU A 2 -8.83 -16.99 -5.04
C GLU A 2 -8.40 -15.64 -5.66
N GLY A 3 -7.38 -15.65 -6.51
CA GLY A 3 -6.87 -14.45 -7.18
C GLY A 3 -5.92 -13.55 -6.36
N LEU A 4 -5.71 -13.81 -5.07
CA LEU A 4 -4.72 -13.06 -4.28
C LEU A 4 -3.30 -13.46 -4.70
N LYS A 5 -2.48 -12.46 -5.02
CA LYS A 5 -1.05 -12.63 -5.29
C LYS A 5 -0.22 -11.91 -4.21
N PRO A 6 1.02 -12.38 -3.92
CA PRO A 6 1.99 -11.57 -3.21
C PRO A 6 2.20 -10.22 -3.88
N PHE A 7 2.61 -9.22 -3.09
CA PHE A 7 2.98 -7.91 -3.62
C PHE A 7 4.11 -8.03 -4.65
N ALA A 8 4.00 -7.31 -5.77
CA ALA A 8 5.15 -7.15 -6.65
C ALA A 8 6.28 -6.43 -5.89
N ALA A 9 7.52 -6.58 -6.35
CA ALA A 9 8.70 -6.00 -5.69
C ALA A 9 8.56 -4.50 -5.40
N LEU A 10 7.97 -3.73 -6.33
CA LEU A 10 7.76 -2.29 -6.16
C LEU A 10 6.67 -1.97 -5.11
N GLU A 11 5.59 -2.75 -5.10
CA GLU A 11 4.51 -2.62 -4.11
C GLU A 11 5.00 -3.00 -2.72
N LEU A 12 5.85 -4.02 -2.60
CA LEU A 12 6.47 -4.41 -1.34
C LEU A 12 7.36 -3.31 -0.77
N GLU A 13 8.20 -2.67 -1.59
CA GLU A 13 8.99 -1.52 -1.14
C GLU A 13 8.09 -0.34 -0.76
N GLY A 14 7.01 -0.10 -1.52
CA GLY A 14 6.01 0.92 -1.21
C GLY A 14 5.30 0.71 0.12
N ARG A 15 4.97 -0.54 0.43
CA ARG A 15 4.41 -0.97 1.71
C ARG A 15 5.38 -0.69 2.86
N ASP A 16 6.65 -1.01 2.68
CA ASP A 16 7.65 -0.76 3.71
C ASP A 16 7.88 0.74 3.93
N ILE A 17 7.77 1.56 2.87
CA ILE A 17 7.75 3.02 2.98
C ILE A 17 6.50 3.49 3.74
N TYR A 18 5.32 2.94 3.44
CA TYR A 18 4.08 3.23 4.18
C TYR A 18 4.22 2.95 5.69
N ILE A 19 4.93 1.87 6.04
CA ILE A 19 5.28 1.55 7.42
C ILE A 19 6.29 2.57 8.00
N ARG A 20 7.37 2.85 7.27
CA ARG A 20 8.43 3.79 7.71
C ARG A 20 7.88 5.19 7.99
N GLU A 21 6.99 5.67 7.13
CA GLU A 21 6.35 6.99 7.26
C GLU A 21 5.23 7.02 8.32
N GLY A 22 4.93 5.90 8.96
CA GLY A 22 3.97 5.81 10.06
C GLY A 22 2.52 6.06 9.62
N CYS A 23 2.19 5.83 8.35
CA CYS A 23 0.86 6.11 7.79
C CYS A 23 -0.27 5.38 8.56
N THR A 24 0.03 4.19 9.11
CA THR A 24 -0.86 3.40 9.98
C THR A 24 -1.34 4.13 11.25
N THR A 25 -0.61 5.17 11.69
CA THR A 25 -1.00 5.98 12.85
C THR A 25 -2.24 6.83 12.56
N CYS A 26 -2.49 7.15 11.29
CA CYS A 26 -3.59 7.99 10.86
C CYS A 26 -4.63 7.23 10.02
N HIS A 27 -4.20 6.20 9.29
CA HIS A 27 -5.02 5.47 8.33
C HIS A 27 -5.15 4.01 8.72
N SER A 28 -6.39 3.53 8.78
CA SER A 28 -6.68 2.11 8.89
C SER A 28 -6.74 1.45 7.52
N GLN A 29 -6.57 0.14 7.50
CA GLN A 29 -6.81 -0.74 6.35
C GLN A 29 -7.70 -1.90 6.79
N MET A 30 -8.84 -1.59 7.42
CA MET A 30 -9.80 -2.58 7.90
C MET A 30 -11.20 -1.97 7.95
N ILE A 31 -12.00 -2.27 6.95
CA ILE A 31 -13.39 -1.80 6.85
C ILE A 31 -14.27 -2.74 7.68
N ARG A 32 -15.03 -2.18 8.62
CA ARG A 32 -15.92 -2.93 9.51
C ARG A 32 -17.22 -3.30 8.78
N PRO A 33 -17.89 -4.40 9.15
CA PRO A 33 -19.12 -4.87 8.51
C PRO A 33 -20.37 -4.08 8.96
N PHE A 34 -20.29 -2.75 8.91
CA PHE A 34 -21.42 -1.85 9.14
C PHE A 34 -21.80 -1.16 7.84
N ARG A 35 -23.11 -0.99 7.61
CA ARG A 35 -23.62 -0.32 6.40
C ARG A 35 -22.95 1.03 6.15
N SER A 36 -22.80 1.86 7.17
CA SER A 36 -22.19 3.19 7.02
C SER A 36 -20.72 3.16 6.58
N GLU A 37 -19.97 2.12 6.94
CA GLU A 37 -18.60 1.94 6.47
C GLU A 37 -18.58 1.41 5.05
N THR A 38 -19.46 0.48 4.72
CA THR A 38 -19.49 -0.11 3.38
C THR A 38 -19.90 0.92 2.32
N GLU A 39 -20.84 1.81 2.63
CA GLU A 39 -21.21 2.92 1.75
C GLU A 39 -20.05 3.91 1.52
N ARG A 40 -19.22 4.14 2.54
CA ARG A 40 -18.12 5.11 2.51
C ARG A 40 -16.86 4.58 1.84
N TYR A 41 -16.49 3.33 2.14
CA TYR A 41 -15.20 2.75 1.79
C TYR A 41 -15.31 1.58 0.81
N GLY A 42 -16.46 0.94 0.67
CA GLY A 42 -16.65 -0.27 -0.14
C GLY A 42 -16.80 -1.53 0.73
N HIS A 43 -16.78 -2.71 0.11
CA HIS A 43 -17.02 -3.98 0.81
C HIS A 43 -16.11 -4.12 2.05
N TYR A 44 -16.69 -4.62 3.14
CA TYR A 44 -15.98 -4.84 4.41
C TYR A 44 -14.74 -5.73 4.19
N SER A 45 -13.73 -5.53 5.03
CA SER A 45 -12.49 -6.28 4.93
C SER A 45 -12.69 -7.73 5.38
N VAL A 46 -12.08 -8.67 4.66
CA VAL A 46 -12.11 -10.09 4.98
C VAL A 46 -10.71 -10.58 5.35
N ALA A 47 -10.62 -11.56 6.24
CA ALA A 47 -9.35 -12.07 6.75
C ALA A 47 -8.40 -12.55 5.64
N GLY A 48 -8.97 -13.08 4.55
CA GLY A 48 -8.23 -13.58 3.40
C GLY A 48 -7.37 -12.53 2.67
N GLU A 49 -7.62 -11.23 2.86
CA GLU A 49 -6.90 -10.15 2.18
C GLU A 49 -5.55 -9.85 2.83
N SER A 50 -5.42 -10.08 4.13
CA SER A 50 -4.22 -9.75 4.90
C SER A 50 -3.35 -10.98 5.18
N VAL A 51 -3.57 -12.10 4.50
CA VAL A 51 -2.82 -13.35 4.76
C VAL A 51 -1.33 -13.26 4.42
N TYR A 52 -0.94 -12.32 3.55
CA TYR A 52 0.47 -12.06 3.20
C TYR A 52 1.02 -10.80 3.87
N GLU A 53 0.27 -10.19 4.78
CA GLU A 53 0.67 -8.97 5.47
C GLU A 53 1.52 -9.27 6.71
N HIS A 54 2.83 -9.07 6.58
CA HIS A 54 3.78 -9.23 7.68
C HIS A 54 4.54 -7.92 7.94
N PRO A 55 4.21 -7.16 9.00
CA PRO A 55 3.06 -7.33 9.92
C PRO A 55 1.73 -6.84 9.30
N PHE A 56 0.60 -7.11 9.94
CA PHE A 56 -0.69 -6.55 9.51
C PHE A 56 -0.74 -5.02 9.64
N LEU A 57 -1.45 -4.34 8.73
CA LEU A 57 -1.57 -2.87 8.68
C LEU A 57 -3.02 -2.36 8.88
N TRP A 58 -3.85 -3.11 9.59
CA TRP A 58 -5.28 -2.82 9.82
C TRP A 58 -5.55 -1.44 10.45
N GLY A 59 -4.60 -0.93 11.23
CA GLY A 59 -4.69 0.34 11.93
C GLY A 59 -5.57 0.28 13.18
N SER A 60 -5.40 1.26 14.06
CA SER A 60 -6.12 1.39 15.34
C SER A 60 -6.76 2.76 15.53
N LYS A 61 -6.55 3.68 14.58
CA LYS A 61 -7.05 5.06 14.58
C LYS A 61 -7.39 5.50 13.16
N ARG A 62 -8.35 6.41 13.03
CA ARG A 62 -8.72 7.08 11.78
C ARG A 62 -8.65 8.59 11.98
N THR A 63 -7.45 9.15 11.87
CA THR A 63 -7.26 10.60 11.71
C THR A 63 -7.55 11.00 10.27
N GLY A 64 -7.08 10.17 9.32
CA GLY A 64 -7.49 10.19 7.92
C GLY A 64 -8.45 9.03 7.60
N PRO A 65 -8.96 8.95 6.35
CA PRO A 65 -9.87 7.90 5.91
C PRO A 65 -9.23 6.50 5.94
N ASP A 66 -10.07 5.46 5.93
CA ASP A 66 -9.61 4.08 5.70
C ASP A 66 -9.09 3.92 4.26
N LEU A 67 -8.01 3.15 4.09
CA LEU A 67 -7.33 2.94 2.82
C LEU A 67 -7.47 1.52 2.26
N ALA A 68 -8.20 0.60 2.91
CA ALA A 68 -8.31 -0.80 2.50
C ALA A 68 -8.86 -1.00 1.07
N ARG A 69 -9.46 0.03 0.47
CA ARG A 69 -10.11 0.02 -0.85
C ARG A 69 -9.75 1.27 -1.66
N VAL A 70 -8.55 1.81 -1.47
CA VAL A 70 -8.12 3.01 -2.19
C VAL A 70 -7.66 2.70 -3.62
N GLY A 71 -7.32 1.44 -3.91
CA GLY A 71 -6.89 1.01 -5.24
C GLY A 71 -7.90 1.38 -6.33
N GLY A 72 -7.44 2.10 -7.35
CA GLY A 72 -8.26 2.56 -8.47
C GLY A 72 -9.27 3.67 -8.13
N ARG A 73 -9.34 4.15 -6.88
CA ARG A 73 -10.27 5.22 -6.48
C ARG A 73 -9.78 6.61 -6.88
N TYR A 74 -8.46 6.79 -6.93
CA TYR A 74 -7.80 8.02 -7.34
C TYR A 74 -6.72 7.72 -8.37
N SER A 75 -6.39 8.68 -9.23
CA SER A 75 -5.29 8.51 -10.19
C SER A 75 -3.93 8.58 -9.49
N ASP A 76 -2.89 8.05 -10.14
CA ASP A 76 -1.52 8.14 -9.64
C ASP A 76 -1.06 9.59 -9.48
N GLU A 77 -1.49 10.48 -10.38
CA GLU A 77 -1.21 11.91 -10.31
C GLU A 77 -1.86 12.55 -9.09
N TRP A 78 -3.11 12.15 -8.76
CA TRP A 78 -3.77 12.63 -7.54
C TRP A 78 -3.01 12.16 -6.31
N HIS A 79 -2.59 10.89 -6.26
CA HIS A 79 -1.81 10.38 -5.14
C HIS A 79 -0.48 11.14 -5.00
N ARG A 80 0.21 11.42 -6.10
CA ARG A 80 1.44 12.22 -6.10
C ARG A 80 1.18 13.65 -5.59
N ALA A 81 0.19 14.34 -6.14
CA ALA A 81 -0.15 15.70 -5.69
C ALA A 81 -0.49 15.73 -4.20
N HIS A 82 -1.35 14.80 -3.75
CA HIS A 82 -1.74 14.68 -2.35
C HIS A 82 -0.56 14.36 -1.43
N LEU A 83 0.33 13.43 -1.79
CA LEU A 83 1.48 13.09 -0.96
C LEU A 83 2.56 14.19 -0.95
N TYR A 84 2.73 14.92 -2.05
CA TYR A 84 3.64 16.06 -2.09
C TYR A 84 3.19 17.17 -1.14
N ASN A 85 1.90 17.52 -1.20
CA ASN A 85 1.29 18.47 -0.29
C ASN A 85 -0.23 18.26 -0.22
N PRO A 86 -0.75 17.62 0.85
CA PRO A 86 -2.17 17.27 0.94
C PRO A 86 -3.11 18.47 0.83
N ARG A 87 -2.64 19.64 1.29
CA ARG A 87 -3.42 20.89 1.34
C ARG A 87 -3.62 21.53 -0.02
N ASP A 88 -2.87 21.11 -1.04
CA ASP A 88 -3.03 21.64 -2.40
C ASP A 88 -4.24 21.00 -3.13
N VAL A 89 -4.67 19.81 -2.70
CA VAL A 89 -5.82 19.09 -3.27
C VAL A 89 -6.97 18.88 -2.28
N VAL A 90 -6.69 18.99 -0.97
CA VAL A 90 -7.67 18.96 0.12
C VAL A 90 -7.28 20.04 1.13
N PRO A 91 -7.74 21.30 0.96
CA PRO A 91 -7.28 22.47 1.75
C PRO A 91 -7.33 22.28 3.27
N GLU A 92 -8.33 21.57 3.77
CA GLU A 92 -8.56 21.28 5.19
C GLU A 92 -7.76 20.09 5.72
N SER A 93 -6.93 19.44 4.89
CA SER A 93 -6.18 18.24 5.27
C SER A 93 -5.20 18.53 6.41
N ASN A 94 -5.25 17.68 7.43
CA ASN A 94 -4.29 17.66 8.53
C ASN A 94 -3.10 16.72 8.26
N MET A 95 -3.09 15.99 7.13
CA MET A 95 -2.02 15.05 6.79
C MET A 95 -0.68 15.79 6.60
N PRO A 96 0.47 15.22 7.05
CA PRO A 96 1.79 15.76 6.76
C PRO A 96 2.12 15.77 5.27
N LYS A 97 3.06 16.62 4.85
CA LYS A 97 3.62 16.61 3.50
C LYS A 97 4.76 15.59 3.43
N PHE A 98 4.91 14.87 2.31
CA PHE A 98 5.98 13.89 2.09
C PHE A 98 6.83 14.20 0.82
N PRO A 99 7.34 15.43 0.64
CA PRO A 99 8.04 15.82 -0.59
C PRO A 99 9.36 15.06 -0.80
N TRP A 100 9.99 14.52 0.26
CA TRP A 100 11.24 13.76 0.15
C TRP A 100 11.09 12.50 -0.70
N LEU A 101 9.91 11.87 -0.72
CA LEU A 101 9.63 10.66 -1.48
C LEU A 101 9.83 10.84 -3.00
N PHE A 102 9.79 12.08 -3.49
CA PHE A 102 9.97 12.42 -4.91
C PHE A 102 11.43 12.45 -5.35
N THR A 103 12.35 12.53 -4.39
CA THR A 103 13.80 12.62 -4.66
C THR A 103 14.55 11.40 -4.17
N ALA A 104 14.05 10.73 -3.12
CA ALA A 104 14.59 9.47 -2.64
C ALA A 104 14.37 8.36 -3.68
N LYS A 105 15.43 7.58 -3.93
CA LYS A 105 15.45 6.51 -4.92
C LYS A 105 15.69 5.17 -4.26
N LEU A 106 14.99 4.15 -4.74
CA LEU A 106 15.20 2.77 -4.35
C LEU A 106 16.48 2.24 -5.01
N ASP A 107 17.38 1.65 -4.21
CA ASP A 107 18.59 0.99 -4.70
C ASP A 107 18.36 -0.50 -5.04
N GLY A 108 17.26 -1.07 -4.54
CA GLY A 108 16.90 -2.48 -4.70
C GLY A 108 17.81 -3.45 -3.94
N LYS A 109 18.66 -2.97 -3.03
CA LYS A 109 19.69 -3.79 -2.37
C LYS A 109 19.10 -4.91 -1.51
N TYR A 110 17.97 -4.65 -0.86
CA TYR A 110 17.36 -5.57 0.10
C TYR A 110 16.08 -6.23 -0.40
N THR A 111 15.55 -5.85 -1.56
CA THR A 111 14.24 -6.30 -2.04
C THR A 111 14.17 -7.82 -2.20
N ALA A 112 15.18 -8.44 -2.81
CA ALA A 112 15.27 -9.90 -2.92
C ALA A 112 15.28 -10.58 -1.54
N LYS A 113 16.08 -10.07 -0.59
CA LYS A 113 16.16 -10.60 0.77
C LYS A 113 14.83 -10.47 1.54
N LYS A 114 14.08 -9.38 1.33
CA LYS A 114 12.75 -9.19 1.91
C LYS A 114 11.77 -10.24 1.38
N MET A 115 11.79 -10.49 0.08
CA MET A 115 10.93 -11.50 -0.55
C MET A 115 11.31 -12.92 -0.12
N GLU A 116 12.61 -13.23 0.02
CA GLU A 116 13.08 -14.49 0.61
C GLU A 116 12.59 -14.67 2.06
N ALA A 117 12.69 -13.61 2.88
CA ALA A 117 12.23 -13.64 4.27
C ALA A 117 10.70 -13.82 4.37
N LEU A 118 9.94 -13.13 3.51
CA LEU A 118 8.50 -13.31 3.41
C LEU A 118 8.12 -14.71 2.93
N ARG A 119 8.89 -15.27 2.00
CA ARG A 119 8.74 -16.65 1.56
C ARG A 119 8.95 -17.65 2.70
N ALA A 120 9.94 -17.41 3.55
CA ALA A 120 10.18 -18.24 4.73
C ALA A 120 9.01 -18.25 5.73
N VAL A 121 8.16 -17.22 5.74
CA VAL A 121 6.94 -17.15 6.58
C VAL A 121 5.65 -17.47 5.82
N GLY A 122 5.75 -18.02 4.61
CA GLY A 122 4.61 -18.59 3.87
C GLY A 122 4.04 -17.72 2.75
N VAL A 123 4.64 -16.57 2.43
CA VAL A 123 4.25 -15.79 1.25
C VAL A 123 4.78 -16.47 -0.02
N PRO A 124 3.93 -16.85 -0.99
CA PRO A 124 4.34 -17.72 -2.10
C PRO A 124 5.07 -16.98 -3.24
N TYR A 125 6.20 -16.33 -2.93
CA TYR A 125 7.09 -15.78 -3.97
C TYR A 125 7.80 -16.89 -4.75
N THR A 126 7.86 -16.75 -6.07
CA THR A 126 8.63 -17.66 -6.92
C THR A 126 10.11 -17.27 -6.97
N ASP A 127 10.95 -18.15 -7.52
CA ASP A 127 12.37 -17.82 -7.72
C ASP A 127 12.55 -16.69 -8.76
N GLU A 128 11.66 -16.60 -9.74
CA GLU A 128 11.64 -15.54 -10.74
C GLU A 128 11.30 -14.18 -10.11
N ASP A 129 10.32 -14.15 -9.20
CA ASP A 129 9.95 -12.94 -8.45
C ASP A 129 11.18 -12.39 -7.72
N ILE A 130 11.93 -13.25 -7.04
CA ILE A 130 13.10 -12.89 -6.22
C ILE A 130 14.28 -12.48 -7.11
N ALA A 131 14.56 -13.23 -8.18
CA ALA A 131 15.69 -12.96 -9.07
C ALA A 131 15.55 -11.61 -9.79
N GLY A 132 14.33 -11.21 -10.16
CA GLY A 132 14.02 -9.94 -10.81
C GLY A 132 13.86 -8.75 -9.86
N ALA A 133 13.70 -8.98 -8.57
CA ALA A 133 13.24 -8.00 -7.58
C ALA A 133 14.07 -6.71 -7.54
N SER A 134 15.39 -6.85 -7.42
CA SER A 134 16.31 -5.70 -7.30
C SER A 134 16.25 -4.81 -8.54
N LYS A 135 16.25 -5.42 -9.72
CA LYS A 135 16.17 -4.70 -11.00
C LYS A 135 14.81 -4.00 -11.18
N ALA A 136 13.73 -4.62 -10.71
CA ALA A 136 12.38 -4.07 -10.84
C ALA A 136 12.20 -2.72 -10.11
N VAL A 137 12.95 -2.50 -9.02
CA VAL A 137 12.82 -1.30 -8.20
C VAL A 137 13.96 -0.30 -8.35
N LYS A 138 15.15 -0.74 -8.78
CA LYS A 138 16.34 0.11 -8.85
C LYS A 138 16.12 1.38 -9.67
N GLY A 139 16.37 2.52 -9.04
CA GLY A 139 16.25 3.85 -9.65
C GLY A 139 14.84 4.43 -9.67
N LYS A 140 13.81 3.66 -9.30
CA LYS A 140 12.45 4.18 -9.03
C LYS A 140 12.49 5.09 -7.81
N THR A 141 11.61 6.09 -7.80
CA THR A 141 11.47 6.95 -6.63
C THR A 141 10.61 6.28 -5.57
N GLU A 142 10.80 6.66 -4.30
CA GLU A 142 9.98 6.12 -3.21
C GLU A 142 8.49 6.46 -3.40
N ILE A 143 8.17 7.61 -4.01
CA ILE A 143 6.79 7.94 -4.36
C ILE A 143 6.21 6.96 -5.40
N ASP A 144 6.99 6.48 -6.38
CA ASP A 144 6.51 5.48 -7.32
C ASP A 144 6.11 4.18 -6.62
N ALA A 145 6.90 3.78 -5.63
CA ALA A 145 6.66 2.58 -4.85
C ALA A 145 5.43 2.73 -3.95
N LEU A 146 5.33 3.84 -3.21
CA LEU A 146 4.20 4.10 -2.33
C LEU A 146 2.89 4.18 -3.12
N VAL A 147 2.88 4.82 -4.29
CA VAL A 147 1.70 4.86 -5.16
C VAL A 147 1.35 3.47 -5.67
N ALA A 148 2.33 2.67 -6.11
CA ALA A 148 2.08 1.29 -6.53
C ALA A 148 1.43 0.45 -5.41
N TYR A 149 1.92 0.57 -4.18
CA TYR A 149 1.31 -0.08 -3.02
C TYR A 149 -0.14 0.38 -2.79
N LEU A 150 -0.39 1.69 -2.76
CA LEU A 150 -1.74 2.23 -2.55
C LEU A 150 -2.72 1.79 -3.64
N GLN A 151 -2.27 1.73 -4.90
CA GLN A 151 -3.10 1.29 -6.02
C GLN A 151 -3.48 -0.18 -5.96
N GLN A 152 -2.72 -1.01 -5.24
CA GLN A 152 -3.04 -2.43 -5.07
C GLN A 152 -4.15 -2.65 -4.02
N LEU A 153 -4.28 -1.76 -3.04
CA LEU A 153 -5.12 -2.00 -1.85
C LEU A 153 -6.60 -2.23 -2.17
N GLY A 154 -7.05 -3.45 -1.86
CA GLY A 154 -8.45 -3.87 -1.98
C GLY A 154 -8.88 -4.30 -3.38
N THR A 155 -7.97 -4.31 -4.35
CA THR A 155 -8.27 -4.65 -5.76
C THR A 155 -8.65 -6.13 -5.96
N VAL A 156 -8.32 -7.00 -5.01
CA VAL A 156 -8.67 -8.43 -5.09
C VAL A 156 -10.17 -8.67 -4.86
N ILE A 157 -10.86 -7.77 -4.16
CA ILE A 157 -12.31 -7.83 -4.02
C ILE A 157 -12.97 -7.02 -5.15
N GLN A 158 -13.45 -7.74 -6.16
CA GLN A 158 -14.17 -7.19 -7.31
C GLN A 158 -15.66 -6.99 -6.97
N THR A 159 -15.95 -6.17 -5.96
CA THR A 159 -17.33 -5.75 -5.68
C THR A 159 -17.59 -4.40 -6.33
N LYS A 160 -18.57 -4.34 -7.23
CA LYS A 160 -19.07 -3.06 -7.75
C LYS A 160 -19.68 -2.27 -6.59
N ARG A 161 -19.36 -0.98 -6.53
CA ARG A 161 -20.05 -0.04 -5.67
C ARG A 161 -21.48 0.19 -6.17
#